data_AF-A0A9P8RNB2-F1
#
_entry.id   AF-A0A9P8RNB2-F1
#
_cell.length_a   1.000
_cell.length_b   1.000
_cell.length_c   1.000
_cell.angle_alpha   90.00
_cell.angle_beta   90.00
_cell.angle_gamma   90.00
#
_symmetry.space_group_name_H-M   'P 1'
#
loop_
_entity.id
_entity.type
_entity.pdbx_description
1 polymer ?
#
loop_
_entity_poly.entity_id
_entity_poly.type
_entity_poly.pdbx_seq_one_letter_code
_entity_poly.pdbx_strand_id
1 'polypeptide(L)' 'MAPSHQSMVYQKDEKVLCFHHELLYEAKVLDYKPSDPNDKKSPLHYRVHYKGWKNT' A
#
# COMPACT_ATOMS: atom_id res chain seq x y z
N MET A 1 23.61 1.16 -6.60
CA MET A 1 22.24 1.01 -6.05
C MET A 1 21.74 -0.37 -6.46
N ALA A 2 21.34 -1.23 -5.52
CA ALA A 2 20.83 -2.56 -5.87
C ALA A 2 19.54 -2.41 -6.70
N PRO A 3 19.33 -3.20 -7.77
CA PRO A 3 18.09 -3.15 -8.52
C PRO A 3 16.96 -3.62 -7.62
N SER A 4 16.09 -2.69 -7.23
CA SER A 4 14.85 -3.00 -6.52
C SER A 4 13.94 -3.73 -7.50
N HIS A 5 13.98 -5.06 -7.53
CA HIS A 5 12.82 -5.81 -7.96
C HIS A 5 11.67 -5.36 -7.07
N GLN A 6 10.71 -4.61 -7.64
CA GLN A 6 9.47 -4.24 -6.95
C GLN A 6 8.60 -5.47 -6.80
N SER A 7 9.04 -6.41 -5.96
CA SER A 7 8.20 -7.46 -5.43
C SER A 7 7.15 -6.81 -4.55
N MET A 8 5.91 -7.26 -4.69
CA MET A 8 4.81 -6.82 -3.84
C MET A 8 5.15 -7.04 -2.37
N VAL A 9 5.25 -5.95 -1.61
CA VAL A 9 5.72 -5.98 -0.21
C VAL A 9 4.58 -6.30 0.75
N TYR A 10 3.39 -5.78 0.47
CA TYR A 10 2.19 -5.97 1.30
C TYR A 10 1.10 -6.70 0.51
N GLN A 11 0.37 -7.59 1.18
CA GLN A 11 -0.69 -8.40 0.63
C GLN A 11 -2.07 -7.80 0.92
N LYS A 12 -3.08 -8.24 0.16
CA LYS A 12 -4.48 -7.93 0.44
C LYS A 12 -4.87 -8.49 1.81
N ASP A 13 -5.70 -7.73 2.52
CA ASP A 13 -6.19 -8.01 3.87
C ASP A 13 -5.13 -7.96 4.99
N GLU A 14 -3.90 -7.59 4.66
CA GLU A 14 -2.81 -7.38 5.62
C GLU A 14 -3.03 -6.11 6.45
N LYS A 15 -2.69 -6.17 7.75
CA LYS A 15 -2.65 -4.99 8.62
C LYS A 15 -1.32 -4.29 8.49
N VAL A 16 -1.35 -2.98 8.29
CA VAL A 16 -0.17 -2.14 8.03
C VAL A 16 -0.21 -0.88 8.90
N LEU A 17 0.95 -0.24 9.03
CA LEU A 17 1.10 1.08 9.65
C LEU A 17 1.39 2.12 8.56
N CYS A 18 0.56 3.16 8.50
CA CYS A 18 0.69 4.24 7.53
C CYS A 18 1.18 5.51 8.24
N PHE A 19 2.33 6.03 7.79
CA PHE A 19 2.92 7.24 8.34
C PHE A 19 2.24 8.49 7.78
N HIS A 20 1.82 9.40 8.65
CA HIS A 20 1.23 10.67 8.27
C HIS A 20 1.57 11.75 9.30
N HIS A 21 2.18 12.84 8.82
CA HIS A 21 2.82 13.87 9.65
C HIS A 21 3.89 13.24 10.56
N GLU A 22 3.59 13.08 11.86
CA GLU A 22 4.52 12.55 12.86
C GLU A 22 4.03 11.23 13.49
N LEU A 23 2.88 10.71 13.03
CA LEU A 23 2.21 9.56 13.64
C LEU A 23 2.06 8.40 12.65
N LEU A 24 2.07 7.19 13.20
CA LEU A 24 1.72 5.97 12.48
C LEU A 24 0.28 5.59 12.79
N TYR A 25 -0.52 5.39 11.75
CA TYR A 25 -1.90 4.97 11.84
C TYR A 25 -2.05 3.51 11.44
N GLU A 26 -2.79 2.72 12.23
CA GLU A 26 -3.15 1.35 11.86
C GLU A 26 -4.17 1.37 10.72
N ALA A 27 -3.90 0.60 9.67
CA ALA A 27 -4.76 0.47 8.50
C ALA A 27 -4.76 -0.97 7.98
N LYS A 28 -5.69 -1.28 7.06
CA LYS A 28 -5.79 -2.57 6.38
C LYS A 28 -5.64 -2.38 4.87
N VAL A 29 -4.82 -3.19 4.23
CA VAL A 29 -4.69 -3.20 2.76
C VAL A 29 -5.96 -3.82 2.16
N LEU A 30 -6.65 -3.06 1.31
CA LEU A 30 -7.84 -3.51 0.60
C LEU A 30 -7.52 -3.99 -0.81
N ASP A 31 -6.59 -3.31 -1.48
CA ASP A 31 -6.23 -3.60 -2.87
C ASP A 31 -4.86 -2.99 -3.23
N TYR A 32 -4.30 -3.39 -4.36
CA TYR A 32 -3.09 -2.80 -4.94
C TYR A 32 -3.18 -2.77 -6.46
N LYS A 33 -2.57 -1.76 -7.08
CA LYS A 33 -2.50 -1.64 -8.54
C LYS A 33 -1.16 -1.07 -8.99
N PRO A 34 -0.66 -1.43 -10.18
CA PRO A 34 0.46 -0.72 -10.81
C PRO A 34 0.10 0.76 -11.02
N SER A 35 1.07 1.65 -10.83
CA SER A 35 0.91 3.08 -11.12
C SER A 35 0.71 3.32 -12.62
N ASP A 36 1.39 2.54 -13.46
CA ASP A 36 1.16 2.48 -14.90
C ASP A 36 0.71 1.04 -15.27
N PRO A 37 -0.50 0.85 -15.79
CA PRO A 37 -1.02 -0.47 -16.15
C PRO A 37 -0.26 -1.16 -17.29
N ASN A 38 0.48 -0.40 -18.11
CA ASN A 38 1.27 -0.94 -19.22
C ASN A 38 2.71 -1.31 -18.81
N ASP A 39 3.16 -0.86 -17.64
CA ASP A 39 4.49 -1.13 -17.13
C ASP A 39 4.46 -1.99 -15.86
N LYS A 40 4.81 -3.28 -16.01
CA LYS A 40 4.88 -4.24 -14.90
C LYS A 40 6.01 -3.94 -13.91
N LYS A 41 6.91 -3.01 -14.22
CA LYS A 41 7.98 -2.55 -13.33
C LYS A 41 7.66 -1.21 -12.67
N SER A 42 6.45 -0.68 -12.88
CA SER A 42 6.03 0.55 -12.23
C SER A 42 5.68 0.33 -10.75
N PRO A 43 5.82 1.36 -9.91
CA PRO A 43 5.47 1.28 -8.50
C PRO A 43 4.03 0.85 -8.26
N LEU A 44 3.79 0.19 -7.12
CA LEU A 44 2.45 -0.20 -6.70
C LEU A 44 1.80 0.90 -5.85
N HIS A 45 0.54 1.20 -6.15
CA HIS A 45 -0.35 1.99 -5.31
C HIS A 45 -1.22 1.06 -4.47
N TYR A 46 -1.11 1.17 -3.15
CA TYR A 46 -1.91 0.42 -2.20
C TYR A 46 -3.13 1.21 -1.76
N ARG A 47 -4.31 0.61 -1.89
CA ARG A 47 -5.54 1.14 -1.30
C ARG A 47 -5.65 0.60 0.11
N VAL A 48 -5.56 1.47 1.09
CA VAL A 48 -5.68 1.12 2.52
C VAL A 48 -6.95 1.73 3.12
N HIS A 49 -7.46 1.09 4.17
CA HIS A 49 -8.51 1.64 5.01
C HIS A 49 -8.01 1.81 6.44
N TYR A 50 -8.08 3.03 6.96
CA TYR A 50 -7.64 3.33 8.31
C TYR A 50 -8.60 2.75 9.35
N LYS A 51 -8.03 2.16 10.41
CA LYS A 51 -8.82 1.62 11.51
C LYS A 51 -9.60 2.74 12.20
N GLY A 52 -10.88 2.48 12.48
CA GLY A 52 -11.77 3.44 13.15
C GLY A 52 -12.40 4.48 12.24
N TRP A 53 -12.03 4.53 10.95
CA TRP A 53 -12.71 5.37 9.97
C TRP A 53 -14.01 4.68 9.53
N LYS A 54 -15.07 5.47 9.30
CA LYS A 54 -16.36 4.93 8.83
C LYS A 54 -16.12 4.12 7.56
N ASN A 55 -16.74 2.94 7.50
CA ASN A 55 -16.72 2.12 6.29
C ASN A 55 -17.59 2.84 5.25
N THR A 56 -16.94 3.50 4.29
CA THR A 56 -17.56 3.95 3.03
C THR A 56 -17.51 2.84 2.01
#